data_AF-A0A4C1XFA7-F1
#
_entry.id   AF-A0A4C1XFA7-F1
#
_cell.length_a   1.000
_cell.length_b   1.000
_cell.length_c   1.000
_cell.angle_alpha   90.00
_cell.angle_beta   90.00
_cell.angle_gamma   90.00
#
_symmetry.space_group_name_H-M   'P 1'
#
loop_
_entity.id
_entity.type
_entity.pdbx_description
1 polymer ?
#
loop_
_entity_poly.entity_id
_entity_poly.type
_entity_poly.pdbx_seq_one_letter_code
_entity_poly.pdbx_strand_id
1 'polypeptide(L)'
;MTTFITIEKIITKILRFGLERISRRAPPHRGQGSKGSSREHALRHLEATSGRWTRQVRRSREATLGLRGGVTVLTASYFHLQHSYLAYNDELAYHRKAKLHTIAIGYAPAPERSISGLVLGNVTSYTDKGREPADGRFVAFDHLTFWVSNAKQAASYYVTRFGFEPFAFKGLETGSRKIASHAVKMNKIIFVFQSQYEPEESEMTNEIAYHGDFVKDVAFQVENLDYIVDYARKQGAVVIRDVWEERDGDGVVRMATLKTYGDNTHTMVDRSNYKGEFLPGYQMLNKDPLNQFLPKIEINFVDHVVGNQPDNMMEEAASWYERCLQFHRFWSVDDKQVCTEYSALRSVVMANWEETVKMPINEPAPGKKKSQIQEYVEYHGGAGVQHIAINTDDIIATIHNLRARGVEFLDIPSKYYKLIREQLQHSKVKVAESVDMLEKLKILIDYDDNGYLLQIFTKNTQDRPTLFIEVIQRRNHNVRSLQRGPSNVWWLLITIVTSTVTWLGNDTVTAIFKVKKQRGASSLRRHHLRLKARVGFMLV
;
A
#
# COMPACT_ATOMS: atom_id res chain seq x y z
N MET A 1 35.01 -30.83 -25.12
CA MET A 1 34.94 -29.67 -26.06
C MET A 1 33.52 -29.11 -26.18
N THR A 2 32.50 -29.95 -26.28
CA THR A 2 31.08 -29.56 -26.44
C THR A 2 30.54 -28.69 -25.31
N THR A 3 30.93 -28.95 -24.05
CA THR A 3 30.49 -28.18 -22.87
C THR A 3 30.99 -26.74 -22.84
N PHE A 4 32.20 -26.48 -23.35
CA PHE A 4 32.79 -25.13 -23.40
C PHE A 4 32.14 -24.25 -24.47
N ILE A 5 31.79 -24.82 -25.62
CA ILE A 5 31.08 -24.12 -26.71
C ILE A 5 29.68 -23.70 -26.23
N THR A 6 29.04 -24.51 -25.38
CA THR A 6 27.73 -24.19 -24.79
C THR A 6 27.83 -23.04 -23.79
N ILE A 7 28.85 -23.01 -22.92
CA ILE A 7 29.06 -21.94 -21.94
C ILE A 7 29.39 -20.60 -22.61
N GLU A 8 30.23 -20.60 -23.66
CA GLU A 8 30.55 -19.39 -24.43
C GLU A 8 29.31 -18.79 -25.11
N LYS A 9 28.45 -19.65 -25.67
CA LYS A 9 27.16 -19.23 -26.26
C LYS A 9 26.18 -18.67 -25.22
N ILE A 10 26.14 -19.23 -24.00
CA ILE A 10 25.28 -18.76 -22.91
C ILE A 10 25.74 -17.39 -22.41
N ILE A 11 27.04 -17.21 -22.14
CA ILE A 11 27.60 -15.93 -21.67
C ILE A 11 27.39 -14.84 -22.72
N THR A 12 27.57 -15.16 -24.01
CA THR A 12 27.35 -14.21 -25.11
C THR A 12 25.87 -13.80 -25.21
N LYS A 13 24.93 -14.72 -24.98
CA LYS A 13 23.49 -14.42 -24.90
C LYS A 13 23.14 -13.52 -23.72
N ILE A 14 23.68 -13.79 -22.54
CA ILE A 14 23.45 -12.99 -21.32
C ILE A 14 23.96 -11.56 -21.50
N LEU A 15 25.16 -11.40 -22.08
CA LEU A 15 25.74 -10.07 -22.33
C LEU A 15 24.95 -9.28 -23.38
N ARG A 16 24.50 -9.92 -24.48
CA ARG A 16 23.62 -9.27 -25.46
C ARG A 16 22.28 -8.86 -24.86
N PHE A 17 21.68 -9.71 -24.03
CA PHE A 17 20.41 -9.41 -23.36
C PHE A 17 20.54 -8.23 -22.38
N GLY A 18 21.66 -8.16 -21.64
CA GLY A 18 21.96 -7.01 -20.78
C GLY A 18 22.12 -5.70 -21.55
N LEU A 19 22.82 -5.73 -22.70
CA LEU A 19 23.02 -4.56 -23.57
C LEU A 19 21.70 -4.08 -24.20
N GLU A 20 20.83 -4.99 -24.65
CA GLU A 20 19.50 -4.64 -25.17
C GLU A 20 18.60 -4.00 -24.10
N ARG A 21 18.65 -4.50 -22.85
CA ARG A 21 17.86 -3.95 -21.74
C ARG A 21 18.32 -2.54 -21.34
N ILE A 22 19.62 -2.27 -21.43
CA ILE A 22 20.21 -0.95 -21.18
C ILE A 22 19.84 0.02 -22.32
N SER A 23 19.87 -0.43 -23.57
CA SER A 23 19.49 0.39 -24.74
C SER A 23 18.02 0.79 -24.73
N ARG A 24 17.11 -0.08 -24.25
CA ARG A 24 15.66 0.17 -24.21
C ARG A 24 15.18 1.07 -23.05
N ARG A 25 16.01 1.32 -22.03
CA ARG A 25 15.62 2.07 -20.81
C ARG A 25 16.15 3.50 -20.75
N ALA A 26 16.83 3.99 -21.78
CA ALA A 26 17.35 5.37 -21.83
C ALA A 26 16.47 6.28 -22.71
N PRO A 27 16.03 7.47 -22.23
CA PRO A 27 15.15 8.35 -22.99
C PRO A 27 15.86 9.02 -24.18
N PRO A 28 15.14 9.42 -25.25
CA PRO A 28 15.74 10.12 -26.40
C PRO A 28 16.03 11.58 -26.05
N HIS A 29 17.25 12.06 -26.35
CA HIS A 29 17.62 13.47 -26.19
C HIS A 29 17.31 14.26 -27.47
N ARG A 30 16.50 15.32 -27.36
CA ARG A 30 16.42 16.43 -28.33
C ARG A 30 17.51 17.47 -27.98
N GLY A 31 18.29 17.90 -28.97
CA GLY A 31 18.92 19.24 -29.02
C GLY A 31 20.32 19.43 -28.41
N GLN A 32 21.32 19.52 -29.31
CA GLN A 32 22.58 20.29 -29.37
C GLN A 32 23.37 20.71 -28.09
N GLY A 33 24.67 20.38 -28.10
CA GLY A 33 25.69 21.19 -27.39
C GLY A 33 26.76 20.40 -26.60
N SER A 34 27.85 20.03 -27.28
CA SER A 34 29.20 19.76 -26.75
C SER A 34 29.40 19.02 -25.40
N LYS A 35 29.69 17.72 -25.49
CA LYS A 35 30.77 16.93 -24.82
C LYS A 35 30.37 15.45 -24.86
N GLY A 36 31.27 14.59 -25.34
CA GLY A 36 31.01 13.18 -25.60
C GLY A 36 30.25 12.50 -24.46
N SER A 37 29.10 11.92 -24.78
CA SER A 37 28.15 11.40 -23.81
C SER A 37 28.76 10.28 -22.95
N SER A 38 28.42 10.23 -21.66
CA SER A 38 28.83 9.11 -20.78
C SER A 38 28.37 7.74 -21.30
N ARG A 39 27.35 7.73 -22.18
CA ARG A 39 26.85 6.57 -22.93
C ARG A 39 27.90 6.00 -23.90
N GLU A 40 28.52 6.86 -24.70
CA GLU A 40 29.54 6.44 -25.66
C GLU A 40 30.80 5.92 -24.96
N HIS A 41 31.16 6.54 -23.83
CA HIS A 41 32.30 6.11 -23.04
C HIS A 41 32.03 4.78 -22.33
N ALA A 42 30.83 4.58 -21.76
CA ALA A 42 30.42 3.31 -21.14
C ALA A 42 30.32 2.16 -22.15
N LEU A 43 29.77 2.41 -23.35
CA LEU A 43 29.68 1.41 -24.42
C LEU A 43 31.08 1.02 -24.94
N ARG A 44 31.96 2.00 -25.20
CA ARG A 44 33.36 1.73 -25.60
C ARG A 44 34.13 0.99 -24.51
N HIS A 45 33.90 1.30 -23.23
CA HIS A 45 34.53 0.59 -22.12
C HIS A 45 34.04 -0.86 -22.02
N LEU A 46 32.73 -1.10 -22.20
CA LEU A 46 32.14 -2.45 -22.20
C LEU A 46 32.60 -3.28 -23.40
N GLU A 47 32.66 -2.69 -24.60
CA GLU A 47 33.19 -3.35 -25.80
C GLU A 47 34.67 -3.71 -25.63
N ALA A 48 35.49 -2.78 -25.12
CA ALA A 48 36.91 -3.02 -24.83
C ALA A 48 37.12 -4.09 -23.74
N THR A 49 36.21 -4.16 -22.75
CA THR A 49 36.27 -5.16 -21.67
C THR A 49 35.84 -6.53 -22.19
N SER A 50 34.78 -6.61 -23.01
CA SER A 50 34.36 -7.86 -23.65
C SER A 50 35.44 -8.41 -24.59
N GLY A 51 36.07 -7.56 -25.41
CA GLY A 51 37.15 -7.97 -26.32
C GLY A 51 38.44 -8.36 -25.61
N ARG A 52 38.70 -7.84 -24.39
CA ARG A 52 39.76 -8.36 -23.51
C ARG A 52 39.41 -9.72 -22.94
N TRP A 53 38.16 -9.91 -22.53
CA TRP A 53 37.65 -11.17 -21.99
C TRP A 53 37.70 -12.32 -23.00
N THR A 54 37.23 -12.10 -24.24
CA THR A 54 37.27 -13.10 -25.31
C THR A 54 38.70 -13.53 -25.64
N ARG A 55 39.66 -12.60 -25.59
CA ARG A 55 41.10 -12.90 -25.76
C ARG A 55 41.69 -13.66 -24.58
N GLN A 56 41.26 -13.37 -23.35
CA GLN A 56 41.74 -14.03 -22.14
C GLN A 56 41.18 -15.45 -21.98
N VAL A 57 39.92 -15.69 -22.35
CA VAL A 57 39.31 -17.03 -22.42
C VAL A 57 39.98 -17.86 -23.52
N ARG A 58 40.28 -17.26 -24.68
CA ARG A 58 41.00 -17.94 -25.76
C ARG A 58 42.45 -18.32 -25.38
N ARG A 59 43.18 -17.43 -24.70
CA ARG A 59 44.51 -17.73 -24.13
C ARG A 59 44.47 -18.81 -23.04
N SER A 60 43.43 -18.82 -22.21
CA SER A 60 43.25 -19.84 -21.18
C SER A 60 42.93 -21.21 -21.81
N ARG A 61 42.17 -21.24 -22.91
CA ARG A 61 41.90 -22.46 -23.70
C ARG A 61 43.17 -23.07 -24.31
N GLU A 62 44.11 -22.24 -24.76
CA GLU A 62 45.43 -22.69 -25.26
C GLU A 62 46.32 -23.21 -24.11
N ALA A 63 46.24 -22.62 -22.91
CA ALA A 63 46.99 -23.08 -21.73
C ALA A 63 46.44 -24.37 -21.09
N THR A 64 45.15 -24.69 -21.28
CA THR A 64 44.48 -25.84 -20.63
C THR A 64 44.63 -27.16 -21.40
N LEU A 65 45.31 -27.16 -22.56
CA LEU A 65 45.69 -28.40 -23.26
C LEU A 65 46.87 -29.12 -22.58
N GLY A 66 47.46 -28.55 -21.52
CA GLY A 66 48.65 -29.10 -20.85
C GLY A 66 48.50 -29.61 -19.42
N LEU A 67 47.54 -29.14 -18.60
CA LEU A 67 47.54 -29.46 -17.15
C LEU A 67 46.13 -29.56 -16.54
N ARG A 68 45.92 -30.61 -15.73
CA ARG A 68 44.69 -30.88 -14.95
C ARG A 68 44.48 -29.77 -13.90
N GLY A 69 43.56 -28.83 -14.16
CA GLY A 69 43.25 -27.75 -13.24
C GLY A 69 42.05 -26.88 -13.64
N GLY A 70 40.91 -27.49 -13.99
CA GLY A 70 39.74 -26.76 -14.53
C GLY A 70 38.80 -26.12 -13.51
N VAL A 71 38.82 -26.55 -12.24
CA VAL A 71 37.81 -26.15 -11.25
C VAL A 71 38.19 -24.87 -10.49
N THR A 72 39.48 -24.61 -10.28
CA THR A 72 39.98 -23.48 -9.48
C THR A 72 39.86 -22.12 -10.20
N VAL A 73 39.83 -22.12 -11.54
CA VAL A 73 39.75 -20.88 -12.35
C VAL A 73 38.29 -20.38 -12.48
N LEU A 74 37.32 -21.30 -12.49
CA LEU A 74 35.88 -20.97 -12.57
C LEU A 74 35.36 -20.34 -11.27
N THR A 75 35.80 -20.83 -10.11
CA THR A 75 35.45 -20.26 -8.81
C THR A 75 36.06 -18.88 -8.61
N ALA A 76 37.34 -18.68 -8.97
CA ALA A 76 37.97 -17.35 -8.92
C ALA A 76 37.26 -16.33 -9.83
N SER A 77 36.79 -16.76 -11.00
CA SER A 77 36.09 -15.90 -11.98
C SER A 77 34.68 -15.52 -11.53
N TYR A 78 33.96 -16.43 -10.85
CA TYR A 78 32.63 -16.16 -10.29
C TYR A 78 32.71 -15.16 -9.12
N PHE A 79 33.69 -15.33 -8.21
CA PHE A 79 33.92 -14.39 -7.11
C PHE A 79 34.34 -13.00 -7.59
N HIS A 80 35.12 -12.91 -8.69
CA HIS A 80 35.48 -11.61 -9.26
C HIS A 80 34.28 -10.91 -9.91
N LEU A 81 33.39 -11.66 -10.58
CA LEU A 81 32.16 -11.11 -11.16
C LEU A 81 31.20 -10.57 -10.08
N GLN A 82 31.06 -11.30 -8.97
CA GLN A 82 30.23 -10.90 -7.85
C GLN A 82 30.80 -9.64 -7.16
N HIS A 83 32.12 -9.56 -6.98
CA HIS A 83 32.79 -8.36 -6.46
C HIS A 83 32.67 -7.15 -7.40
N SER A 84 32.73 -7.37 -8.72
CA SER A 84 32.63 -6.29 -9.71
C SER A 84 31.19 -5.76 -9.82
N TYR A 85 30.20 -6.65 -9.68
CA TYR A 85 28.78 -6.28 -9.63
C TYR A 85 28.42 -5.52 -8.34
N LEU A 86 28.96 -5.95 -7.19
CA LEU A 86 28.79 -5.24 -5.92
C LEU A 86 29.49 -3.87 -5.94
N ALA A 87 30.70 -3.79 -6.49
CA ALA A 87 31.43 -2.52 -6.64
C ALA A 87 30.69 -1.53 -7.56
N TYR A 88 30.09 -1.99 -8.65
CA TYR A 88 29.28 -1.15 -9.55
C TYR A 88 27.99 -0.63 -8.88
N ASN A 89 27.34 -1.46 -8.06
CA ASN A 89 26.17 -1.04 -7.28
C ASN A 89 26.55 -0.06 -6.15
N ASP A 90 27.71 -0.23 -5.52
CA ASP A 90 28.25 0.72 -4.55
C ASP A 90 28.64 2.06 -5.21
N GLU A 91 29.18 2.04 -6.43
CA GLU A 91 29.50 3.26 -7.19
C GLU A 91 28.24 4.01 -7.64
N LEU A 92 27.19 3.29 -8.03
CA LEU A 92 25.86 3.86 -8.31
C LEU A 92 25.20 4.42 -7.05
N ALA A 93 25.35 3.76 -5.90
CA ALA A 93 24.88 4.27 -4.61
C ALA A 93 25.67 5.51 -4.14
N TYR A 94 26.98 5.54 -4.40
CA TYR A 94 27.86 6.69 -4.13
C TYR A 94 27.49 7.89 -5.02
N HIS A 95 27.21 7.68 -6.31
CA HIS A 95 26.75 8.76 -7.20
C HIS A 95 25.32 9.24 -6.88
N ARG A 96 24.44 8.38 -6.35
CA ARG A 96 23.13 8.80 -5.80
C ARG A 96 23.29 9.63 -4.51
N LYS A 97 24.21 9.26 -3.62
CA LYS A 97 24.54 10.05 -2.40
C LYS A 97 25.26 11.36 -2.70
N ALA A 98 26.14 11.40 -3.69
CA ALA A 98 26.85 12.61 -4.09
C ALA A 98 25.91 13.66 -4.71
N LYS A 99 24.82 13.26 -5.37
CA LYS A 99 23.75 14.18 -5.84
C LYS A 99 22.91 14.74 -4.69
N LEU A 100 22.74 13.99 -3.60
CA LEU A 100 22.05 14.45 -2.38
C LEU A 100 22.92 15.41 -1.55
N HIS A 101 24.26 15.28 -1.60
CA HIS A 101 25.18 16.11 -0.84
C HIS A 101 25.40 17.53 -1.41
N THR A 102 25.07 17.78 -2.69
CA THR A 102 25.23 19.11 -3.32
C THR A 102 24.02 20.05 -3.10
N ILE A 103 22.96 19.59 -2.42
CA ILE A 103 21.77 20.43 -2.10
C ILE A 103 21.78 20.91 -0.64
N ALA A 104 22.83 20.60 0.13
CA ALA A 104 22.91 20.90 1.56
C ALA A 104 24.02 21.90 1.91
N ILE A 105 24.03 23.11 1.32
CA ILE A 105 24.81 24.23 1.88
C ILE A 105 24.05 25.54 1.64
N GLY A 106 23.54 26.13 2.72
CA GLY A 106 23.11 27.53 2.76
C GLY A 106 21.77 27.80 3.45
N TYR A 107 21.68 27.64 4.77
CA TYR A 107 20.63 28.30 5.56
C TYR A 107 21.22 28.87 6.85
N ALA A 108 21.25 30.20 6.93
CA ALA A 108 21.40 30.98 8.15
C ALA A 108 20.05 31.02 8.90
N PRO A 109 20.03 31.22 10.23
CA PRO A 109 18.78 31.22 10.99
C PRO A 109 17.99 32.51 10.74
N ALA A 110 16.74 32.39 10.30
CA ALA A 110 15.78 33.49 10.18
C ALA A 110 14.98 33.67 11.50
N PRO A 111 14.59 34.90 11.87
CA PRO A 111 14.08 35.22 13.20
C PRO A 111 12.61 34.78 13.37
N GLU A 112 12.23 34.51 14.62
CA GLU A 112 10.87 34.23 15.05
C GLU A 112 9.90 35.34 14.57
N ARG A 113 8.88 34.94 13.80
CA ARG A 113 7.74 35.78 13.46
C ARG A 113 6.43 35.01 13.58
N SER A 114 5.42 35.72 14.06
CA SER A 114 4.09 35.30 14.50
C SER A 114 3.31 34.47 13.48
N ILE A 115 2.65 33.42 13.98
CA ILE A 115 1.69 32.60 13.25
C ILE A 115 0.34 33.35 13.21
N SER A 116 0.19 34.26 12.25
CA SER A 116 -1.08 34.93 11.96
C SER A 116 -1.28 34.96 10.45
N GLY A 117 -1.89 33.90 9.91
CA GLY A 117 -2.16 33.80 8.48
C GLY A 117 -2.75 32.44 8.12
N LEU A 118 -3.97 32.16 8.57
CA LEU A 118 -4.76 31.02 8.09
C LEU A 118 -5.85 31.56 7.16
N VAL A 119 -5.93 31.04 5.94
CA VAL A 119 -7.06 31.26 5.02
C VAL A 119 -7.89 29.97 5.05
N LEU A 120 -9.06 30.02 5.68
CA LEU A 120 -10.01 28.90 5.75
C LEU A 120 -10.85 28.90 4.46
N GLY A 121 -10.70 27.89 3.60
CA GLY A 121 -11.56 27.67 2.44
C GLY A 121 -12.86 26.94 2.82
N ASN A 122 -13.98 27.26 2.16
CA ASN A 122 -15.29 26.63 2.38
C ASN A 122 -15.33 25.21 1.77
N VAL A 123 -15.50 24.17 2.58
CA VAL A 123 -15.74 22.77 2.14
C VAL A 123 -16.99 22.64 1.26
N THR A 124 -16.97 21.76 0.26
CA THR A 124 -18.11 21.54 -0.64
C THR A 124 -18.84 20.24 -0.29
N SER A 125 -20.01 20.36 0.33
CA SER A 125 -20.99 19.26 0.41
C SER A 125 -21.93 19.34 -0.79
N TYR A 126 -22.17 18.22 -1.47
CA TYR A 126 -23.13 18.19 -2.58
C TYR A 126 -24.51 17.80 -2.04
N THR A 127 -25.47 18.72 -2.14
CA THR A 127 -26.86 18.43 -1.78
C THR A 127 -27.64 17.80 -2.94
N ASP A 128 -27.17 18.03 -4.17
CA ASP A 128 -27.73 17.43 -5.37
C ASP A 128 -27.05 16.07 -5.61
N LYS A 129 -27.83 15.00 -5.43
CA LYS A 129 -27.40 13.62 -5.72
C LYS A 129 -27.48 13.28 -7.21
N GLY A 130 -27.91 14.23 -8.04
CA GLY A 130 -28.23 13.98 -9.44
C GLY A 130 -29.50 13.15 -9.59
N ARG A 131 -29.59 12.43 -10.71
CA ARG A 131 -30.77 11.65 -11.06
C ARG A 131 -30.71 10.28 -10.39
N GLU A 132 -31.77 9.95 -9.65
CA GLU A 132 -31.99 8.61 -9.09
C GLU A 132 -31.87 7.52 -10.18
N PRO A 133 -31.16 6.40 -9.91
CA PRO A 133 -31.11 5.27 -10.81
C PRO A 133 -32.52 4.77 -11.17
N ALA A 134 -32.73 4.39 -12.43
CA ALA A 134 -34.06 3.95 -12.87
C ALA A 134 -34.43 2.56 -12.34
N ASP A 135 -33.42 1.74 -12.05
CA ASP A 135 -33.49 0.39 -11.48
C ASP A 135 -32.10 0.05 -10.90
N GLY A 136 -31.93 -1.13 -10.32
CA GLY A 136 -30.68 -1.58 -9.73
C GLY A 136 -30.35 -0.87 -8.42
N ARG A 137 -29.93 -1.63 -7.41
CA ARG A 137 -29.60 -1.06 -6.09
C ARG A 137 -28.33 -1.64 -5.53
N PHE A 138 -27.49 -0.77 -4.98
CA PHE A 138 -26.34 -1.16 -4.15
C PHE A 138 -26.77 -1.17 -2.69
N VAL A 139 -26.80 -2.35 -2.07
CA VAL A 139 -27.32 -2.53 -0.72
C VAL A 139 -26.27 -2.14 0.32
N ALA A 140 -25.09 -2.75 0.23
CA ALA A 140 -23.96 -2.56 1.15
C ALA A 140 -22.68 -3.17 0.57
N PHE A 141 -21.55 -2.99 1.26
CA PHE A 141 -20.37 -3.84 1.07
C PHE A 141 -20.71 -5.30 1.39
N ASP A 142 -20.37 -6.23 0.50
CA ASP A 142 -20.61 -7.66 0.68
C ASP A 142 -19.43 -8.33 1.41
N HIS A 143 -18.24 -8.23 0.83
CA HIS A 143 -16.97 -8.66 1.38
C HIS A 143 -15.83 -7.94 0.67
N LEU A 144 -14.64 -7.96 1.26
CA LEU A 144 -13.42 -7.50 0.60
C LEU A 144 -12.49 -8.68 0.36
N THR A 145 -11.99 -8.82 -0.85
CA THR A 145 -11.03 -9.87 -1.21
C THR A 145 -9.62 -9.30 -1.27
N PHE A 146 -8.71 -9.97 -0.58
CA PHE A 146 -7.30 -9.63 -0.52
C PHE A 146 -6.51 -10.70 -1.24
N TRP A 147 -5.61 -10.27 -2.12
CA TRP A 147 -4.59 -11.14 -2.68
C TRP A 147 -3.34 -10.98 -1.82
N VAL A 148 -2.93 -12.08 -1.21
CA VAL A 148 -1.87 -12.09 -0.20
C VAL A 148 -0.91 -13.23 -0.45
N SER A 149 0.34 -13.02 -0.02
CA SER A 149 1.41 -14.01 -0.11
C SER A 149 1.11 -15.28 0.70
N ASN A 150 0.39 -15.17 1.83
CA ASN A 150 -0.02 -16.31 2.63
C ASN A 150 -1.39 -16.08 3.31
N ALA A 151 -2.45 -16.61 2.70
CA ALA A 151 -3.83 -16.43 3.14
C ALA A 151 -4.10 -16.96 4.54
N LYS A 152 -3.44 -18.07 4.93
CA LYS A 152 -3.60 -18.67 6.25
C LYS A 152 -3.03 -17.76 7.35
N GLN A 153 -1.84 -17.20 7.14
CA GLN A 153 -1.21 -16.29 8.08
C GLN A 153 -1.90 -14.93 8.12
N ALA A 154 -2.32 -14.41 6.97
CA ALA A 154 -3.11 -13.18 6.90
C ALA A 154 -4.41 -13.32 7.69
N ALA A 155 -5.20 -14.38 7.46
CA ALA A 155 -6.41 -14.64 8.22
C ALA A 155 -6.14 -14.73 9.74
N SER A 156 -5.10 -15.45 10.15
CA SER A 156 -4.67 -15.55 11.56
C SER A 156 -4.31 -14.18 12.16
N TYR A 157 -3.64 -13.31 11.41
CA TYR A 157 -3.32 -11.94 11.85
C TYR A 157 -4.59 -11.13 12.15
N TYR A 158 -5.59 -11.14 11.26
CA TYR A 158 -6.84 -10.40 11.48
C TYR A 158 -7.72 -11.02 12.59
N VAL A 159 -7.71 -12.34 12.73
CA VAL A 159 -8.38 -13.02 13.85
C VAL A 159 -7.76 -12.59 15.19
N THR A 160 -6.44 -12.71 15.31
CA THR A 160 -5.75 -12.46 16.58
C THR A 160 -5.66 -10.99 16.93
N ARG A 161 -5.28 -10.13 15.97
CA ARG A 161 -5.01 -8.71 16.21
C ARG A 161 -6.28 -7.86 16.17
N PHE A 162 -7.16 -8.12 15.22
CA PHE A 162 -8.37 -7.31 15.02
C PHE A 162 -9.64 -7.94 15.61
N GLY A 163 -9.55 -9.18 16.12
CA GLY A 163 -10.64 -9.84 16.81
C GLY A 163 -11.65 -10.54 15.90
N PHE A 164 -11.37 -10.65 14.60
CA PHE A 164 -12.24 -11.39 13.69
C PHE A 164 -12.35 -12.87 14.11
N GLU A 165 -13.40 -13.53 13.66
CA GLU A 165 -13.56 -14.97 13.79
C GLU A 165 -13.27 -15.67 12.45
N PRO A 166 -12.66 -16.86 12.45
CA PRO A 166 -12.70 -17.73 11.29
C PRO A 166 -14.15 -17.95 10.87
N PHE A 167 -14.44 -17.76 9.58
CA PHE A 167 -15.82 -17.81 9.09
C PHE A 167 -16.02 -18.93 8.08
N ALA A 168 -15.25 -18.91 6.99
CA ALA A 168 -15.43 -19.87 5.92
C ALA A 168 -14.11 -20.16 5.19
N PHE A 169 -14.01 -21.34 4.57
CA PHE A 169 -12.81 -21.78 3.87
C PHE A 169 -13.15 -22.43 2.53
N LYS A 170 -12.37 -22.12 1.50
CA LYS A 170 -12.41 -22.78 0.20
C LYS A 170 -10.98 -23.09 -0.24
N GLY A 171 -10.62 -24.37 -0.34
CA GLY A 171 -9.25 -24.83 -0.59
C GLY A 171 -9.18 -26.28 -1.06
N LEU A 172 -8.03 -26.92 -0.90
CA LEU A 172 -7.81 -28.29 -1.40
C LEU A 172 -8.83 -29.28 -0.82
N GLU A 173 -9.13 -29.11 0.46
CA GLU A 173 -10.05 -29.90 1.26
C GLU A 173 -11.51 -29.73 0.81
N THR A 174 -11.83 -28.62 0.13
CA THR A 174 -13.17 -28.34 -0.43
C THR A 174 -13.21 -28.43 -1.96
N GLY A 175 -12.14 -28.96 -2.59
CA GLY A 175 -12.05 -29.17 -4.04
C GLY A 175 -11.49 -27.97 -4.84
N SER A 176 -11.19 -26.83 -4.21
CA SER A 176 -10.50 -25.70 -4.85
C SER A 176 -8.99 -25.96 -4.92
N ARG A 177 -8.51 -26.41 -6.08
CA ARG A 177 -7.11 -26.84 -6.25
C ARG A 177 -6.11 -25.73 -6.59
N LYS A 178 -6.57 -24.57 -7.05
CA LYS A 178 -5.70 -23.47 -7.50
C LYS A 178 -5.47 -22.40 -6.43
N ILE A 179 -6.54 -22.06 -5.69
CA ILE A 179 -6.54 -20.94 -4.74
C ILE A 179 -7.06 -21.43 -3.38
N ALA A 180 -6.33 -21.09 -2.33
CA ALA A 180 -6.78 -21.13 -0.94
C ALA A 180 -7.49 -19.82 -0.61
N SER A 181 -8.72 -19.88 -0.08
CA SER A 181 -9.48 -18.72 0.36
C SER A 181 -9.86 -18.90 1.83
N HIS A 182 -9.35 -18.02 2.69
CA HIS A 182 -9.71 -17.94 4.10
C HIS A 182 -10.58 -16.70 4.34
N ALA A 183 -11.86 -16.92 4.61
CA ALA A 183 -12.79 -15.87 4.99
C ALA A 183 -12.83 -15.73 6.53
N VAL A 184 -12.71 -14.50 7.00
CA VAL A 184 -12.90 -14.13 8.42
C VAL A 184 -14.04 -13.13 8.52
N LYS A 185 -14.79 -13.19 9.62
CA LYS A 185 -15.98 -12.37 9.81
C LYS A 185 -16.01 -11.72 11.19
N MET A 186 -16.47 -10.48 11.23
CA MET A 186 -16.90 -9.80 12.45
C MET A 186 -18.18 -9.05 12.15
N ASN A 187 -19.28 -9.45 12.78
CA ASN A 187 -20.61 -8.92 12.50
C ASN A 187 -20.91 -8.90 10.99
N LYS A 188 -21.00 -7.71 10.37
CA LYS A 188 -21.28 -7.56 8.92
C LYS A 188 -20.03 -7.48 8.05
N ILE A 189 -18.83 -7.47 8.63
CA ILE A 189 -17.56 -7.34 7.90
C ILE A 189 -17.06 -8.73 7.55
N ILE A 190 -16.78 -8.96 6.26
CA ILE A 190 -16.17 -10.19 5.76
C ILE A 190 -14.92 -9.83 4.96
N PHE A 191 -13.77 -10.36 5.37
CA PHE A 191 -12.52 -10.29 4.62
C PHE A 191 -12.15 -11.68 4.12
N VAL A 192 -11.81 -11.78 2.84
CA VAL A 192 -11.43 -13.03 2.17
C VAL A 192 -9.98 -12.94 1.73
N PHE A 193 -9.11 -13.69 2.38
CA PHE A 193 -7.69 -13.76 2.02
C PHE A 193 -7.46 -14.89 1.04
N GLN A 194 -6.86 -14.58 -0.11
CA GLN A 194 -6.60 -15.53 -1.18
C GLN A 194 -5.12 -15.66 -1.50
N SER A 195 -4.66 -16.90 -1.67
CA SER A 195 -3.32 -17.23 -2.15
C SER A 195 -3.36 -18.41 -3.11
N GLN A 196 -2.50 -18.38 -4.12
CA GLN A 196 -2.32 -19.48 -5.05
C GLN A 196 -1.52 -20.63 -4.39
N TYR A 197 -1.90 -21.88 -4.70
CA TYR A 197 -1.14 -23.08 -4.29
C TYR A 197 0.01 -23.41 -5.25
N GLU A 198 -0.29 -23.29 -6.53
CA GLU A 198 0.60 -23.65 -7.64
C GLU A 198 1.85 -22.74 -7.67
N PRO A 199 3.06 -23.29 -7.92
CA PRO A 199 4.30 -22.50 -7.97
C PRO A 199 4.44 -21.66 -9.24
N GLU A 200 3.61 -21.89 -10.26
CA GLU A 200 3.68 -21.22 -11.55
C GLU A 200 3.31 -19.73 -11.46
N GLU A 201 3.92 -18.91 -12.31
CA GLU A 201 3.55 -17.50 -12.45
C GLU A 201 2.10 -17.37 -12.95
N SER A 202 1.32 -16.53 -12.28
CA SER A 202 -0.04 -16.15 -12.65
C SER A 202 -0.26 -14.66 -12.45
N GLU A 203 -1.44 -14.16 -12.84
CA GLU A 203 -1.86 -12.79 -12.53
C GLU A 203 -1.77 -12.52 -11.02
N MET A 204 -2.29 -13.42 -10.18
CA MET A 204 -2.27 -13.28 -8.73
C MET A 204 -0.84 -13.18 -8.17
N THR A 205 0.05 -14.09 -8.57
CA THR A 205 1.43 -14.06 -8.05
C THR A 205 2.20 -12.83 -8.53
N ASN A 206 1.95 -12.39 -9.76
CA ASN A 206 2.59 -11.20 -10.33
C ASN A 206 2.10 -9.91 -9.64
N GLU A 207 0.81 -9.79 -9.40
CA GLU A 207 0.23 -8.64 -8.69
C GLU A 207 0.64 -8.61 -7.21
N ILE A 208 0.65 -9.75 -6.51
CA ILE A 208 1.18 -9.81 -5.13
C ILE A 208 2.66 -9.41 -5.09
N ALA A 209 3.47 -9.87 -6.04
CA ALA A 209 4.87 -9.46 -6.12
C ALA A 209 5.01 -7.94 -6.37
N TYR A 210 4.13 -7.38 -7.20
CA TYR A 210 4.16 -5.98 -7.57
C TYR A 210 3.64 -5.05 -6.47
N HIS A 211 2.47 -5.33 -5.86
CA HIS A 211 1.79 -4.50 -4.87
C HIS A 211 2.16 -4.81 -3.42
N GLY A 212 2.59 -6.05 -3.13
CA GLY A 212 2.57 -6.61 -1.77
C GLY A 212 1.26 -7.31 -1.48
N ASP A 213 0.92 -7.50 -0.21
CA ASP A 213 -0.43 -7.95 0.18
C ASP A 213 -1.39 -6.77 0.02
N PHE A 214 -2.50 -6.93 -0.71
CA PHE A 214 -3.38 -5.81 -1.04
C PHE A 214 -4.84 -6.24 -1.20
N VAL A 215 -5.77 -5.28 -1.13
CA VAL A 215 -7.17 -5.51 -1.49
C VAL A 215 -7.23 -5.62 -3.01
N LYS A 216 -7.69 -6.76 -3.53
CA LYS A 216 -7.95 -6.95 -4.96
C LYS A 216 -9.35 -6.49 -5.33
N ASP A 217 -10.35 -6.91 -4.56
CA ASP A 217 -11.76 -6.69 -4.88
C ASP A 217 -12.52 -6.09 -3.70
N VAL A 218 -13.36 -5.09 -3.99
CA VAL A 218 -14.35 -4.58 -3.05
C VAL A 218 -15.73 -4.97 -3.59
N ALA A 219 -16.33 -6.00 -3.00
CA ALA A 219 -17.58 -6.55 -3.48
C ALA A 219 -18.79 -5.80 -2.92
N PHE A 220 -19.83 -5.66 -3.73
CA PHE A 220 -21.08 -5.00 -3.37
C PHE A 220 -22.25 -5.97 -3.44
N GLN A 221 -23.05 -6.01 -2.38
CA GLN A 221 -24.34 -6.70 -2.43
C GLN A 221 -25.30 -5.84 -3.25
N VAL A 222 -25.95 -6.44 -4.25
CA VAL A 222 -26.83 -5.71 -5.17
C VAL A 222 -28.19 -6.36 -5.33
N GLU A 223 -29.17 -5.54 -5.72
CA GLU A 223 -30.47 -5.97 -6.24
C GLU A 223 -30.54 -5.62 -7.73
N ASN A 224 -31.06 -6.53 -8.55
CA ASN A 224 -31.11 -6.44 -10.02
C ASN A 224 -29.72 -6.30 -10.68
N LEU A 225 -28.92 -7.35 -10.55
CA LEU A 225 -27.56 -7.44 -11.11
C LEU A 225 -27.51 -7.18 -12.62
N ASP A 226 -28.47 -7.71 -13.37
CA ASP A 226 -28.49 -7.60 -14.84
C ASP A 226 -28.58 -6.14 -15.28
N TYR A 227 -29.45 -5.35 -14.65
CA TYR A 227 -29.55 -3.92 -14.93
C TYR A 227 -28.22 -3.20 -14.68
N ILE A 228 -27.60 -3.43 -13.51
CA ILE A 228 -26.36 -2.75 -13.12
C ILE A 228 -25.24 -3.06 -14.11
N VAL A 229 -25.06 -4.33 -14.47
CA VAL A 229 -24.01 -4.76 -15.40
C VAL A 229 -24.26 -4.24 -16.81
N ASP A 230 -25.50 -4.33 -17.30
CA ASP A 230 -25.86 -3.84 -18.63
C ASP A 230 -25.73 -2.31 -18.75
N TYR A 231 -26.12 -1.59 -17.70
CA TYR A 231 -25.92 -0.14 -17.63
C TYR A 231 -24.43 0.21 -17.63
N ALA A 232 -23.65 -0.38 -16.72
CA ALA A 232 -22.22 -0.12 -16.62
C ALA A 232 -21.49 -0.42 -17.95
N ARG A 233 -21.83 -1.54 -18.60
CA ARG A 233 -21.28 -1.92 -19.92
C ARG A 233 -21.59 -0.87 -20.98
N LYS A 234 -22.83 -0.36 -21.05
CA LYS A 234 -23.23 0.70 -21.99
C LYS A 234 -22.48 2.02 -21.73
N GLN A 235 -22.09 2.29 -20.48
CA GLN A 235 -21.32 3.47 -20.09
C GLN A 235 -19.78 3.30 -20.23
N GLY A 236 -19.35 2.14 -20.76
CA GLY A 236 -17.95 1.85 -21.06
C GLY A 236 -17.17 1.21 -19.92
N ALA A 237 -17.83 0.67 -18.89
CA ALA A 237 -17.15 -0.13 -17.88
C ALA A 237 -16.56 -1.42 -18.49
N VAL A 238 -15.34 -1.77 -18.09
CA VAL A 238 -14.71 -3.03 -18.51
C VAL A 238 -15.23 -4.15 -17.61
N VAL A 239 -15.97 -5.08 -18.22
CA VAL A 239 -16.46 -6.29 -17.57
C VAL A 239 -15.35 -7.35 -17.60
N ILE A 240 -14.74 -7.61 -16.44
CA ILE A 240 -13.69 -8.63 -16.29
C ILE A 240 -14.29 -10.04 -16.35
N ARG A 241 -15.45 -10.21 -15.73
CA ARG A 241 -16.21 -11.45 -15.78
C ARG A 241 -17.69 -11.11 -15.89
N ASP A 242 -18.30 -11.53 -17.00
CA ASP A 242 -19.74 -11.36 -17.21
C ASP A 242 -20.55 -12.18 -16.21
N VAL A 243 -21.86 -11.92 -16.12
CA VAL A 243 -22.76 -12.53 -15.16
C VAL A 243 -22.59 -14.05 -15.14
N TRP A 244 -22.21 -14.58 -13.99
CA TRP A 244 -22.11 -16.01 -13.74
C TRP A 244 -22.87 -16.39 -12.49
N GLU A 245 -23.08 -17.69 -12.32
CA GLU A 245 -23.78 -18.22 -11.16
C GLU A 245 -22.92 -19.27 -10.46
N GLU A 246 -23.00 -19.27 -9.13
CA GLU A 246 -22.50 -20.35 -8.29
C GLU A 246 -23.67 -20.93 -7.50
N ARG A 247 -23.65 -22.24 -7.29
CA ARG A 247 -24.80 -23.00 -6.76
C ARG A 247 -24.35 -24.07 -5.79
N ASP A 248 -25.13 -24.28 -4.73
CA ASP A 248 -25.03 -25.43 -3.83
C ASP A 248 -26.41 -25.76 -3.24
N GLY A 249 -26.46 -26.50 -2.13
CA GLY A 249 -27.71 -26.90 -1.47
C GLY A 249 -28.55 -25.73 -0.94
N ASP A 250 -27.94 -24.57 -0.71
CA ASP A 250 -28.61 -23.40 -0.13
C ASP A 250 -29.13 -22.40 -1.17
N GLY A 251 -28.91 -22.67 -2.47
CA GLY A 251 -29.49 -21.92 -3.57
C GLY A 251 -28.46 -21.42 -4.59
N VAL A 252 -28.65 -20.19 -5.07
CA VAL A 252 -27.90 -19.61 -6.19
C VAL A 252 -27.42 -18.21 -5.84
N VAL A 253 -26.12 -17.96 -6.03
CA VAL A 253 -25.56 -16.60 -6.00
C VAL A 253 -25.17 -16.23 -7.43
N ARG A 254 -25.65 -15.07 -7.90
CA ARG A 254 -25.28 -14.50 -9.20
C ARG A 254 -24.26 -13.40 -8.98
N MET A 255 -23.23 -13.36 -9.81
CA MET A 255 -22.14 -12.39 -9.67
C MET A 255 -21.68 -11.85 -11.01
N ALA A 256 -21.11 -10.66 -11.02
CA ALA A 256 -20.36 -10.09 -12.15
C ALA A 256 -19.21 -9.25 -11.61
N THR A 257 -18.11 -9.15 -12.36
CA THR A 257 -16.91 -8.41 -11.92
C THR A 257 -16.56 -7.32 -12.92
N LEU A 258 -16.46 -6.08 -12.44
CA LEU A 258 -16.03 -4.91 -13.21
C LEU A 258 -14.64 -4.46 -12.78
N LYS A 259 -13.87 -3.92 -13.73
CA LYS A 259 -12.60 -3.23 -13.46
C LYS A 259 -12.88 -1.81 -12.95
N THR A 260 -12.16 -1.39 -11.92
CA THR A 260 -12.11 0.02 -11.46
C THR A 260 -10.66 0.53 -11.54
N TYR A 261 -10.29 1.52 -10.73
CA TYR A 261 -8.95 2.09 -10.67
C TYR A 261 -7.84 1.04 -10.40
N GLY A 262 -6.65 1.30 -10.95
CA GLY A 262 -5.47 0.46 -10.71
C GLY A 262 -5.71 -0.99 -11.07
N ASP A 263 -5.33 -1.89 -10.16
CA ASP A 263 -5.57 -3.33 -10.30
C ASP A 263 -6.81 -3.85 -9.55
N ASN A 264 -7.59 -2.93 -8.99
CA ASN A 264 -8.80 -3.24 -8.26
C ASN A 264 -10.00 -3.59 -9.14
N THR A 265 -10.87 -4.42 -8.58
CA THR A 265 -12.16 -4.80 -9.16
C THR A 265 -13.30 -4.56 -8.18
N HIS A 266 -14.51 -4.50 -8.73
CA HIS A 266 -15.75 -4.60 -7.98
C HIS A 266 -16.52 -5.82 -8.43
N THR A 267 -16.80 -6.74 -7.51
CA THR A 267 -17.70 -7.85 -7.75
C THR A 267 -19.09 -7.50 -7.21
N MET A 268 -20.08 -7.44 -8.10
CA MET A 268 -21.47 -7.28 -7.72
C MET A 268 -22.05 -8.65 -7.40
N VAL A 269 -22.71 -8.77 -6.25
CA VAL A 269 -23.18 -10.04 -5.68
C VAL A 269 -24.68 -9.95 -5.44
N ASP A 270 -25.46 -10.72 -6.20
CA ASP A 270 -26.90 -10.91 -5.99
C ASP A 270 -27.13 -12.23 -5.23
N ARG A 271 -27.62 -12.08 -4.00
CA ARG A 271 -27.91 -13.17 -3.05
C ARG A 271 -29.41 -13.41 -2.88
N SER A 272 -30.27 -12.80 -3.69
CA SER A 272 -31.73 -12.86 -3.54
C SER A 272 -32.28 -14.29 -3.48
N ASN A 273 -31.61 -15.24 -4.13
CA ASN A 273 -31.97 -16.66 -4.19
C ASN A 273 -31.00 -17.59 -3.44
N TYR A 274 -30.27 -17.08 -2.44
CA TYR A 274 -29.32 -17.86 -1.66
C TYR A 274 -29.59 -17.75 -0.15
N LYS A 275 -29.62 -18.89 0.54
CA LYS A 275 -29.91 -18.98 1.98
C LYS A 275 -28.71 -19.35 2.85
N GLY A 276 -27.58 -19.67 2.23
CA GLY A 276 -26.37 -20.09 2.91
C GLY A 276 -25.66 -18.90 3.57
N GLU A 277 -24.76 -19.19 4.51
CA GLU A 277 -24.13 -18.15 5.33
C GLU A 277 -23.12 -17.26 4.58
N PHE A 278 -22.41 -17.84 3.60
CA PHE A 278 -21.43 -17.11 2.80
C PHE A 278 -21.59 -17.36 1.30
N LEU A 279 -20.72 -18.08 0.62
CA LEU A 279 -20.80 -18.29 -0.83
C LEU A 279 -20.70 -19.77 -1.16
N PRO A 280 -21.25 -20.22 -2.29
CA PRO A 280 -21.15 -21.61 -2.70
C PRO A 280 -19.70 -22.13 -2.77
N GLY A 281 -19.54 -23.36 -2.28
CA GLY A 281 -18.24 -24.05 -2.22
C GLY A 281 -17.30 -23.58 -1.10
N TYR A 282 -17.76 -22.67 -0.22
CA TYR A 282 -17.09 -22.40 1.05
C TYR A 282 -17.65 -23.29 2.15
N GLN A 283 -16.77 -23.92 2.91
CA GLN A 283 -17.11 -24.66 4.13
C GLN A 283 -17.00 -23.75 5.35
N MET A 284 -18.01 -23.73 6.23
CA MET A 284 -17.96 -22.95 7.46
C MET A 284 -16.90 -23.48 8.43
N LEU A 285 -16.22 -22.58 9.12
CA LEU A 285 -15.16 -22.89 10.07
C LEU A 285 -15.64 -22.76 11.52
N ASN A 286 -15.00 -23.54 12.40
CA ASN A 286 -15.14 -23.36 13.83
C ASN A 286 -14.37 -22.12 14.30
N LYS A 287 -14.80 -21.55 15.42
CA LYS A 287 -14.12 -20.43 16.09
C LYS A 287 -12.69 -20.79 16.48
N ASP A 288 -11.81 -19.80 16.50
CA ASP A 288 -10.43 -19.98 16.96
C ASP A 288 -10.42 -20.09 18.50
N PRO A 289 -9.89 -21.17 19.10
CA PRO A 289 -9.86 -21.32 20.55
C PRO A 289 -9.01 -20.24 21.25
N LEU A 290 -8.12 -19.53 20.55
CA LEU A 290 -7.37 -18.44 21.15
C LEU A 290 -8.25 -17.22 21.45
N ASN A 291 -9.32 -16.99 20.68
CA ASN A 291 -10.20 -15.83 20.83
C ASN A 291 -10.88 -15.77 22.20
N GLN A 292 -11.05 -16.92 22.89
CA GLN A 292 -11.62 -16.95 24.24
C GLN A 292 -10.74 -16.27 25.30
N PHE A 293 -9.44 -16.14 25.04
CA PHE A 293 -8.46 -15.55 25.97
C PHE A 293 -8.10 -14.10 25.61
N LEU A 294 -8.58 -13.61 24.48
CA LEU A 294 -8.25 -12.27 23.99
C LEU A 294 -9.40 -11.28 24.29
N PRO A 295 -9.10 -10.01 24.62
CA PRO A 295 -10.13 -9.00 24.87
C PRO A 295 -11.10 -8.86 23.69
N LYS A 296 -12.40 -8.82 23.94
CA LYS A 296 -13.39 -8.72 22.85
C LYS A 296 -13.28 -7.40 22.09
N ILE A 297 -13.45 -7.47 20.77
CA ILE A 297 -13.53 -6.31 19.89
C ILE A 297 -14.93 -6.28 19.30
N GLU A 298 -15.61 -5.15 19.45
CA GLU A 298 -16.94 -4.94 18.89
C GLU A 298 -16.81 -3.92 17.76
N ILE A 299 -17.09 -4.37 16.53
CA ILE A 299 -17.10 -3.58 15.31
C ILE A 299 -18.31 -4.02 14.49
N ASN A 300 -19.05 -3.07 13.93
CA ASN A 300 -20.36 -3.29 13.35
C ASN A 300 -20.32 -3.66 11.86
N PHE A 301 -19.75 -2.78 11.04
CA PHE A 301 -19.73 -2.87 9.57
C PHE A 301 -18.60 -2.02 8.97
N VAL A 302 -18.34 -2.17 7.67
CA VAL A 302 -17.41 -1.31 6.92
C VAL A 302 -18.09 0.05 6.65
N ASP A 303 -17.56 1.12 7.24
CA ASP A 303 -18.09 2.48 7.08
C ASP A 303 -17.81 3.04 5.68
N HIS A 304 -16.57 2.87 5.22
CA HIS A 304 -16.11 3.29 3.89
C HIS A 304 -14.78 2.61 3.51
N VAL A 305 -14.44 2.65 2.21
CA VAL A 305 -13.18 2.12 1.67
C VAL A 305 -12.52 3.17 0.77
N VAL A 306 -11.26 3.47 1.01
CA VAL A 306 -10.57 4.59 0.34
C VAL A 306 -9.63 4.13 -0.75
N GLY A 307 -9.76 4.70 -1.94
CA GLY A 307 -8.89 4.44 -3.10
C GLY A 307 -7.93 5.60 -3.37
N ASN A 308 -6.63 5.35 -3.26
CA ASN A 308 -5.60 6.32 -3.62
C ASN A 308 -5.27 6.23 -5.11
N GLN A 309 -5.12 7.39 -5.75
CA GLN A 309 -4.84 7.55 -7.17
C GLN A 309 -3.49 8.26 -7.39
N PRO A 310 -2.83 8.04 -8.54
CA PRO A 310 -1.74 8.88 -9.02
C PRO A 310 -2.16 10.35 -9.17
N ASP A 311 -1.17 11.21 -9.37
CA ASP A 311 -1.40 12.64 -9.59
C ASP A 311 -2.32 12.89 -10.80
N ASN A 312 -3.34 13.74 -10.61
CA ASN A 312 -4.38 14.12 -11.57
C ASN A 312 -5.25 12.95 -12.09
N MET A 313 -5.41 11.89 -11.29
CA MET A 313 -6.24 10.72 -11.63
C MET A 313 -7.49 10.58 -10.75
N MET A 314 -7.67 11.43 -9.73
CA MET A 314 -8.87 11.39 -8.86
C MET A 314 -10.15 11.62 -9.66
N GLU A 315 -10.15 12.61 -10.55
CA GLU A 315 -11.34 13.00 -11.30
C GLU A 315 -11.76 11.91 -12.30
N GLU A 316 -10.80 11.23 -12.94
CA GLU A 316 -11.06 10.08 -13.81
C GLU A 316 -11.69 8.91 -13.02
N ALA A 317 -11.09 8.58 -11.87
CA ALA A 317 -11.60 7.53 -10.99
C ALA A 317 -12.99 7.87 -10.42
N ALA A 318 -13.22 9.10 -9.96
CA ALA A 318 -14.53 9.56 -9.47
C ALA A 318 -15.59 9.53 -10.59
N SER A 319 -15.25 10.04 -11.77
CA SER A 319 -16.11 10.03 -12.95
C SER A 319 -16.50 8.61 -13.38
N TRP A 320 -15.63 7.61 -13.13
CA TRP A 320 -15.97 6.22 -13.40
C TRP A 320 -17.15 5.75 -12.53
N TYR A 321 -17.16 6.08 -11.23
CA TYR A 321 -18.28 5.75 -10.33
C TYR A 321 -19.57 6.48 -10.74
N GLU A 322 -19.47 7.77 -11.09
CA GLU A 322 -20.63 8.57 -11.54
C GLU A 322 -21.25 7.97 -12.81
N ARG A 323 -20.41 7.71 -13.82
CA ARG A 323 -20.89 7.24 -15.12
C ARG A 323 -21.29 5.77 -15.11
N CYS A 324 -20.49 4.90 -14.52
CA CYS A 324 -20.68 3.45 -14.66
C CYS A 324 -21.62 2.86 -13.62
N LEU A 325 -21.61 3.38 -12.39
CA LEU A 325 -22.40 2.83 -11.28
C LEU A 325 -23.51 3.78 -10.80
N GLN A 326 -23.63 4.96 -11.40
CA GLN A 326 -24.63 5.98 -11.03
C GLN A 326 -24.49 6.44 -9.56
N PHE A 327 -23.26 6.44 -9.05
CA PHE A 327 -22.94 7.02 -7.76
C PHE A 327 -22.93 8.55 -7.87
N HIS A 328 -23.13 9.25 -6.77
CA HIS A 328 -23.01 10.70 -6.72
C HIS A 328 -21.79 11.13 -5.91
N ARG A 329 -21.27 12.32 -6.22
CA ARG A 329 -20.34 12.98 -5.31
C ARG A 329 -21.09 13.35 -4.05
N PHE A 330 -20.63 12.81 -2.95
CA PHE A 330 -21.22 13.05 -1.65
C PHE A 330 -20.53 14.23 -0.96
N TRP A 331 -19.22 14.30 -1.12
CA TRP A 331 -18.38 15.30 -0.47
C TRP A 331 -17.08 15.49 -1.26
N SER A 332 -16.52 16.69 -1.27
CA SER A 332 -15.19 16.92 -1.82
C SER A 332 -14.38 17.91 -1.00
N VAL A 333 -13.07 17.71 -1.02
CA VAL A 333 -12.08 18.65 -0.50
C VAL A 333 -10.95 18.88 -1.48
N ASP A 334 -10.58 20.15 -1.60
CA ASP A 334 -9.42 20.58 -2.38
C ASP A 334 -8.18 20.80 -1.51
N ASP A 335 -7.06 21.07 -2.17
CA ASP A 335 -5.76 21.30 -1.55
C ASP A 335 -5.65 22.63 -0.81
N LYS A 336 -6.59 23.56 -1.03
CA LYS A 336 -6.69 24.80 -0.25
C LYS A 336 -7.38 24.55 1.08
N GLN A 337 -8.18 23.50 1.19
CA GLN A 337 -8.90 23.10 2.40
C GLN A 337 -8.14 22.06 3.22
N VAL A 338 -7.46 21.13 2.55
CA VAL A 338 -6.77 20.00 3.18
C VAL A 338 -5.28 20.06 2.85
N CYS A 339 -4.60 21.03 3.49
CA CYS A 339 -3.16 21.18 3.44
C CYS A 339 -2.55 21.45 4.82
N THR A 340 -1.36 20.90 5.02
CA THR A 340 -0.43 21.35 6.05
C THR A 340 0.61 22.25 5.41
N GLU A 341 1.45 22.89 6.24
CA GLU A 341 2.63 23.61 5.73
C GLU A 341 3.54 22.70 4.86
N TYR A 342 3.44 21.38 5.03
CA TYR A 342 4.34 20.40 4.43
C TYR A 342 3.71 19.56 3.32
N SER A 343 2.43 19.20 3.37
CA SER A 343 1.81 18.40 2.29
C SER A 343 0.31 18.63 2.20
N ALA A 344 -0.27 18.27 1.06
CA ALA A 344 -1.70 18.38 0.79
C ALA A 344 -2.21 17.12 0.08
N LEU A 345 -3.54 16.96 0.06
CA LEU A 345 -4.24 16.01 -0.79
C LEU A 345 -5.55 16.62 -1.29
N ARG A 346 -6.08 16.06 -2.37
CA ARG A 346 -7.46 16.30 -2.81
C ARG A 346 -8.24 15.01 -2.64
N SER A 347 -9.51 15.11 -2.29
CA SER A 347 -10.38 13.95 -2.08
C SER A 347 -11.80 14.21 -2.56
N VAL A 348 -12.41 13.20 -3.19
CA VAL A 348 -13.83 13.18 -3.53
C VAL A 348 -14.43 11.89 -2.99
N VAL A 349 -15.53 11.98 -2.25
CA VAL A 349 -16.26 10.83 -1.75
C VAL A 349 -17.38 10.48 -2.70
N MET A 350 -17.30 9.29 -3.28
CA MET A 350 -18.37 8.71 -4.08
C MET A 350 -19.31 7.92 -3.18
N ALA A 351 -20.62 8.06 -3.38
CA ALA A 351 -21.62 7.27 -2.65
C ALA A 351 -22.69 6.73 -3.60
N ASN A 352 -23.26 5.57 -3.29
CA ASN A 352 -24.51 5.14 -3.94
C ASN A 352 -25.66 6.05 -3.50
N TRP A 353 -26.79 5.95 -4.19
CA TRP A 353 -27.97 6.79 -3.94
C TRP A 353 -28.43 6.82 -2.47
N GLU A 354 -28.51 5.65 -1.83
CA GLU A 354 -28.88 5.48 -0.41
C GLU A 354 -27.76 5.85 0.57
N GLU A 355 -26.56 6.13 0.07
CA GLU A 355 -25.36 6.49 0.85
C GLU A 355 -24.92 5.39 1.84
N THR A 356 -25.24 4.14 1.54
CA THR A 356 -24.84 2.95 2.33
C THR A 356 -23.44 2.46 1.98
N VAL A 357 -22.96 2.72 0.76
CA VAL A 357 -21.61 2.45 0.27
C VAL A 357 -20.92 3.80 0.03
N LYS A 358 -19.73 3.98 0.60
CA LYS A 358 -18.94 5.21 0.46
C LYS A 358 -17.51 4.87 0.05
N MET A 359 -17.05 5.49 -1.03
CA MET A 359 -15.71 5.30 -1.61
C MET A 359 -15.00 6.65 -1.75
N PRO A 360 -14.28 7.13 -0.72
CA PRO A 360 -13.36 8.25 -0.87
C PRO A 360 -12.24 7.94 -1.87
N ILE A 361 -12.02 8.84 -2.81
CA ILE A 361 -11.01 8.77 -3.84
C ILE A 361 -10.03 9.92 -3.64
N ASN A 362 -8.75 9.61 -3.41
CA ASN A 362 -7.73 10.60 -3.09
C ASN A 362 -6.69 10.72 -4.20
N GLU A 363 -6.13 11.91 -4.38
CA GLU A 363 -4.91 12.12 -5.16
C GLU A 363 -3.91 13.02 -4.41
N PRO A 364 -2.61 12.94 -4.71
CA PRO A 364 -1.63 13.85 -4.12
C PRO A 364 -1.90 15.29 -4.52
N ALA A 365 -1.50 16.23 -3.66
CA ALA A 365 -1.50 17.66 -3.99
C ALA A 365 -0.16 18.33 -3.59
N PRO A 366 0.17 19.49 -4.20
CA PRO A 366 1.44 20.16 -3.97
C PRO A 366 1.68 20.55 -2.50
N GLY A 367 2.91 20.36 -2.02
CA GLY A 367 3.35 20.79 -0.68
C GLY A 367 4.88 20.78 -0.54
N LYS A 368 5.41 21.32 0.58
CA LYS A 368 6.88 21.38 0.81
C LYS A 368 7.56 20.01 0.96
N LYS A 369 6.81 18.97 1.29
CA LYS A 369 7.19 17.56 1.44
C LYS A 369 6.28 16.71 0.56
N LYS A 370 6.79 15.51 0.25
CA LYS A 370 6.05 14.49 -0.50
C LYS A 370 4.74 14.14 0.21
N SER A 371 3.64 14.13 -0.54
CA SER A 371 2.32 13.70 -0.06
C SER A 371 2.32 12.21 0.30
N GLN A 372 1.61 11.83 1.37
CA GLN A 372 1.41 10.42 1.74
C GLN A 372 0.75 9.64 0.59
N ILE A 373 -0.15 10.27 -0.18
CA ILE A 373 -0.80 9.63 -1.33
C ILE A 373 0.24 9.24 -2.39
N GLN A 374 1.21 10.11 -2.62
CA GLN A 374 2.32 9.82 -3.52
C GLN A 374 3.25 8.73 -2.96
N GLU A 375 3.43 8.66 -1.64
CA GLU A 375 4.15 7.55 -1.00
C GLU A 375 3.45 6.22 -1.19
N TYR A 376 2.13 6.17 -0.96
CA TYR A 376 1.31 5.00 -1.26
C TYR A 376 1.52 4.55 -2.70
N VAL A 377 1.33 5.46 -3.68
CA VAL A 377 1.41 5.12 -5.11
C VAL A 377 2.80 4.58 -5.49
N GLU A 378 3.87 5.11 -4.90
CA GLU A 378 5.23 4.62 -5.16
C GLU A 378 5.50 3.22 -4.60
N TYR A 379 5.03 2.90 -3.39
CA TYR A 379 5.26 1.59 -2.77
C TYR A 379 4.24 0.52 -3.17
N HIS A 380 3.02 0.94 -3.50
CA HIS A 380 1.98 0.09 -4.09
C HIS A 380 2.24 -0.16 -5.59
N GLY A 381 2.91 0.76 -6.28
CA GLY A 381 3.18 0.67 -7.72
C GLY A 381 2.05 1.19 -8.61
N GLY A 382 1.06 1.88 -8.07
CA GLY A 382 -0.10 2.40 -8.80
C GLY A 382 -1.26 2.77 -7.88
N ALA A 383 -2.43 3.03 -8.47
CA ALA A 383 -3.67 3.23 -7.72
C ALA A 383 -4.06 1.97 -6.92
N GLY A 384 -4.76 2.15 -5.81
CA GLY A 384 -5.38 1.04 -5.09
C GLY A 384 -6.00 1.43 -3.76
N VAL A 385 -6.55 0.44 -3.04
CA VAL A 385 -7.18 0.66 -1.73
C VAL A 385 -6.13 1.00 -0.66
N GLN A 386 -6.23 2.20 -0.12
CA GLN A 386 -5.37 2.69 0.96
C GLN A 386 -5.84 2.21 2.32
N HIS A 387 -7.12 2.36 2.63
CA HIS A 387 -7.62 1.95 3.94
C HIS A 387 -9.08 1.55 3.91
N ILE A 388 -9.45 0.80 4.95
CA ILE A 388 -10.79 0.33 5.22
C ILE A 388 -11.18 0.86 6.59
N ALA A 389 -12.27 1.62 6.64
CA ALA A 389 -12.80 2.14 7.88
C ALA A 389 -13.87 1.21 8.44
N ILE A 390 -13.75 0.88 9.73
CA ILE A 390 -14.62 -0.07 10.41
C ILE A 390 -15.33 0.61 11.59
N ASN A 391 -16.66 0.52 11.60
CA ASN A 391 -17.51 1.25 12.53
C ASN A 391 -17.58 0.56 13.90
N THR A 392 -17.58 1.32 14.99
CA THR A 392 -17.87 0.87 16.37
C THR A 392 -18.79 1.85 17.08
N ASP A 393 -19.54 1.37 18.08
CA ASP A 393 -20.36 2.20 18.98
C ASP A 393 -19.61 2.64 20.26
N ASP A 394 -18.49 1.97 20.60
CA ASP A 394 -17.63 2.31 21.73
C ASP A 394 -16.15 2.26 21.32
N ILE A 395 -15.69 3.35 20.71
CA ILE A 395 -14.31 3.48 20.24
C ILE A 395 -13.30 3.46 21.39
N ILE A 396 -13.66 3.89 22.60
CA ILE A 396 -12.72 3.86 23.74
C ILE A 396 -12.40 2.41 24.10
N ALA A 397 -13.42 1.56 24.26
CA ALA A 397 -13.24 0.15 24.54
C ALA A 397 -12.56 -0.58 23.36
N THR A 398 -12.99 -0.30 22.13
CA THR A 398 -12.41 -0.93 20.93
C THR A 398 -10.91 -0.62 20.81
N ILE A 399 -10.48 0.64 20.95
CA ILE A 399 -9.06 1.00 20.83
C ILE A 399 -8.23 0.48 21.99
N HIS A 400 -8.76 0.50 23.21
CA HIS A 400 -8.11 -0.13 24.35
C HIS A 400 -7.81 -1.61 24.08
N ASN A 401 -8.80 -2.34 23.59
CA ASN A 401 -8.69 -3.79 23.37
C ASN A 401 -7.86 -4.13 22.13
N LEU A 402 -7.94 -3.34 21.05
CA LEU A 402 -7.06 -3.51 19.88
C LEU A 402 -5.59 -3.31 20.26
N ARG A 403 -5.27 -2.31 21.09
CA ARG A 403 -3.91 -2.13 21.62
C ARG A 403 -3.48 -3.30 22.51
N ALA A 404 -4.37 -3.83 23.35
CA ALA A 404 -4.09 -5.01 24.16
C ALA A 404 -3.84 -6.27 23.31
N ARG A 405 -4.47 -6.37 22.13
CA ARG A 405 -4.19 -7.38 21.11
C ARG A 405 -2.93 -7.10 20.29
N GLY A 406 -2.24 -5.98 20.52
CA GLY A 406 -0.98 -5.61 19.87
C GLY A 406 -1.13 -4.87 18.54
N VAL A 407 -2.32 -4.31 18.25
CA VAL A 407 -2.48 -3.39 17.11
C VAL A 407 -1.80 -2.07 17.44
N GLU A 408 -0.96 -1.61 16.51
CA GLU A 408 -0.32 -0.31 16.60
C GLU A 408 -1.11 0.75 15.84
N PHE A 409 -1.14 1.97 16.38
CA PHE A 409 -1.84 3.12 15.81
C PHE A 409 -0.86 4.26 15.58
N LEU A 410 -1.26 5.19 14.71
CA LEU A 410 -0.55 6.46 14.56
C LEU A 410 -0.55 7.24 15.88
N ASP A 411 0.50 8.03 16.09
CA ASP A 411 0.63 8.86 17.29
C ASP A 411 0.16 10.29 17.01
N ILE A 412 -0.55 10.88 17.97
CA ILE A 412 -1.10 12.23 17.86
C ILE A 412 -0.43 13.15 18.88
N PRO A 413 0.14 14.30 18.46
CA PRO A 413 0.74 15.26 19.38
C PRO A 413 -0.27 15.84 20.36
N SER A 414 0.10 15.97 21.65
CA SER A 414 -0.77 16.57 22.69
C SER A 414 -1.24 17.99 22.37
N LYS A 415 -0.52 18.72 21.50
CA LYS A 415 -0.93 20.05 21.03
C LYS A 415 -2.30 20.01 20.34
N TYR A 416 -2.63 18.93 19.62
CA TYR A 416 -3.93 18.78 18.99
C TYR A 416 -5.07 18.81 20.02
N TYR A 417 -4.92 18.06 21.11
CA TYR A 417 -5.95 17.97 22.15
C TYR A 417 -6.14 19.27 22.92
N LYS A 418 -5.10 20.10 23.05
CA LYS A 418 -5.24 21.45 23.57
C LYS A 418 -6.12 22.32 22.66
N LEU A 419 -5.82 22.31 21.36
CA LEU A 419 -6.57 23.09 20.37
C LEU A 419 -8.03 22.63 20.23
N ILE A 420 -8.28 21.33 20.16
CA ILE A 420 -9.65 20.82 19.99
C ILE A 420 -10.52 21.10 21.22
N ARG A 421 -9.94 21.14 22.44
CA ARG A 421 -10.66 21.55 23.65
C ARG A 421 -11.09 23.00 23.58
N GLU A 422 -10.21 23.89 23.15
CA GLU A 422 -10.53 25.31 22.93
C GLU A 422 -11.64 25.47 21.88
N GLN A 423 -11.55 24.74 20.77
CA GLN A 423 -12.57 24.77 19.71
C GLN A 423 -13.93 24.24 20.19
N LEU A 424 -13.95 23.14 20.94
CA LEU A 424 -15.18 22.54 21.48
C LEU A 424 -15.87 23.44 22.51
N GLN A 425 -15.16 24.30 23.23
CA GLN A 425 -15.77 25.28 24.15
C GLN A 425 -16.69 26.27 23.42
N HIS A 426 -16.42 26.53 22.14
CA HIS A 426 -17.23 27.42 21.30
C HIS A 426 -18.21 26.67 20.39
N SER A 427 -18.21 25.33 20.42
CA SER A 427 -19.09 24.50 19.62
C SER A 427 -20.43 24.23 20.33
N LYS A 428 -21.50 24.07 19.55
CA LYS A 428 -22.79 23.58 20.06
C LYS A 428 -22.76 22.08 20.34
N VAL A 429 -21.84 21.35 19.72
CA VAL A 429 -21.71 19.91 19.87
C VAL A 429 -21.04 19.57 21.19
N LYS A 430 -21.66 18.65 21.93
CA LYS A 430 -21.09 18.08 23.15
C LYS A 430 -20.59 16.68 22.84
N VAL A 431 -19.26 16.53 22.81
CA VAL A 431 -18.62 15.21 22.78
C VAL A 431 -18.91 14.52 24.11
N ALA A 432 -19.57 13.36 24.06
CA ALA A 432 -19.98 12.62 25.25
C ALA A 432 -18.82 11.87 25.90
N GLU A 433 -17.84 11.44 25.11
CA GLU A 433 -16.63 10.79 25.57
C GLU A 433 -15.70 11.79 26.29
N SER A 434 -14.96 11.32 27.30
CA SER A 434 -13.94 12.13 27.94
C SER A 434 -12.82 12.44 26.96
N VAL A 435 -12.60 13.73 26.66
CA VAL A 435 -11.50 14.17 25.79
C VAL A 435 -10.12 13.79 26.38
N ASP A 436 -10.00 13.66 27.70
CA ASP A 436 -8.77 13.14 28.34
C ASP A 436 -8.52 11.67 27.97
N MET A 437 -9.58 10.87 27.91
CA MET A 437 -9.49 9.48 27.45
C MET A 437 -9.20 9.39 25.96
N LEU A 438 -9.81 10.25 25.15
CA LEU A 438 -9.52 10.34 23.71
C LEU A 438 -8.06 10.73 23.47
N GLU A 439 -7.52 11.69 24.25
CA GLU A 439 -6.11 12.09 24.22
C GLU A 439 -5.18 10.94 24.62
N LYS A 440 -5.50 10.22 25.69
CA LYS A 440 -4.73 9.06 26.13
C LYS A 440 -4.68 7.98 25.06
N LEU A 441 -5.80 7.75 24.36
CA LEU A 441 -5.92 6.70 23.34
C LEU A 441 -5.49 7.14 21.94
N LYS A 442 -5.16 8.43 21.77
CA LYS A 442 -4.74 9.01 20.48
C LYS A 442 -5.87 9.04 19.44
N ILE A 443 -7.11 9.18 19.91
CA ILE A 443 -8.32 9.25 19.07
C ILE A 443 -8.57 10.69 18.63
N LEU A 444 -8.92 10.88 17.36
CA LEU A 444 -9.24 12.18 16.76
C LEU A 444 -10.72 12.47 16.84
N ILE A 445 -11.05 13.77 16.87
CA ILE A 445 -12.41 14.31 16.93
C ILE A 445 -12.60 15.24 15.73
N ASP A 446 -13.65 14.99 14.97
CA ASP A 446 -14.24 15.97 14.05
C ASP A 446 -15.68 16.24 14.45
N TYR A 447 -16.20 17.42 14.10
CA TYR A 447 -17.59 17.76 14.39
C TYR A 447 -18.15 18.78 13.38
N ASP A 448 -19.46 18.75 13.19
CA ASP A 448 -20.23 19.77 12.49
C ASP A 448 -21.30 20.36 13.44
N ASP A 449 -22.29 21.08 12.93
CA ASP A 449 -23.36 21.62 13.76
C ASP A 449 -24.33 20.55 14.31
N ASN A 450 -24.29 19.31 13.79
CA ASN A 450 -25.31 18.28 14.00
C ASN A 450 -24.80 17.09 14.80
N GLY A 451 -23.50 16.86 14.81
CA GLY A 451 -22.87 15.76 15.54
C GLY A 451 -21.36 15.79 15.47
N TYR A 452 -20.75 14.70 15.93
CA TYR A 452 -19.31 14.49 15.86
C TYR A 452 -18.96 13.08 15.41
N LEU A 453 -17.74 12.95 14.91
CA LEU A 453 -17.12 11.67 14.62
C LEU A 453 -15.81 11.52 15.38
N LEU A 454 -15.55 10.29 15.81
CA LEU A 454 -14.30 9.89 16.45
C LEU A 454 -13.61 8.90 15.53
N GLN A 455 -12.31 9.07 15.31
CA GLN A 455 -11.57 8.20 14.40
C GLN A 455 -10.11 8.03 14.83
N ILE A 456 -9.50 6.91 14.43
CA ILE A 456 -8.08 6.65 14.62
C ILE A 456 -7.59 5.64 13.59
N PHE A 457 -6.34 5.79 13.18
CA PHE A 457 -5.71 4.99 12.13
C PHE A 457 -4.66 4.05 12.71
N THR A 458 -4.67 2.79 12.27
CA THR A 458 -3.59 1.86 12.56
C THR A 458 -2.30 2.31 11.87
N LYS A 459 -1.16 1.76 12.28
CA LYS A 459 -0.02 1.64 11.36
C LYS A 459 -0.40 0.72 10.19
N ASN A 460 0.46 0.68 9.17
CA ASN A 460 0.25 -0.22 8.04
C ASN A 460 0.16 -1.67 8.50
N THR A 461 -0.71 -2.46 7.85
CA THR A 461 -0.88 -3.90 8.15
C THR A 461 0.20 -4.78 7.53
N GLN A 462 1.15 -4.15 6.84
CA GLN A 462 2.33 -4.75 6.23
C GLN A 462 3.50 -3.75 6.25
N ASP A 463 4.70 -4.21 5.90
CA ASP A 463 5.90 -3.36 5.89
C ASP A 463 5.83 -2.23 4.86
N ARG A 464 5.17 -2.47 3.71
CA ARG A 464 4.97 -1.43 2.69
C ARG A 464 3.99 -0.38 3.22
N PRO A 465 4.29 0.93 3.10
CA PRO A 465 3.41 2.00 3.57
C PRO A 465 2.18 2.19 2.66
N THR A 466 1.27 1.22 2.74
CA THR A 466 0.15 1.04 1.81
C THR A 466 -1.16 0.87 2.59
N LEU A 467 -1.61 -0.37 2.79
CA LEU A 467 -2.87 -0.67 3.46
C LEU A 467 -2.78 -0.44 4.98
N PHE A 468 -3.77 0.29 5.52
CA PHE A 468 -4.03 0.39 6.96
C PHE A 468 -5.53 0.33 7.24
N ILE A 469 -5.90 0.30 8.53
CA ILE A 469 -7.29 0.24 8.99
C ILE A 469 -7.62 1.52 9.77
N GLU A 470 -8.82 2.05 9.55
CA GLU A 470 -9.40 3.10 10.38
C GLU A 470 -10.47 2.51 11.29
N VAL A 471 -10.50 2.90 12.55
CA VAL A 471 -11.63 2.64 13.46
C VAL A 471 -12.39 3.94 13.63
N ILE A 472 -13.69 3.90 13.37
CA ILE A 472 -14.54 5.09 13.35
C ILE A 472 -15.81 4.90 14.19
N GLN A 473 -16.21 5.93 14.92
CA GLN A 473 -17.49 6.02 15.61
C GLN A 473 -18.18 7.33 15.22
N ARG A 474 -19.45 7.26 14.82
CA ARG A 474 -20.25 8.42 14.42
C ARG A 474 -21.37 8.63 15.43
N ARG A 475 -21.58 9.88 15.88
CA ARG A 475 -22.69 10.26 16.77
C ARG A 475 -23.45 11.44 16.20
N ASN A 476 -24.63 11.14 15.65
CA ASN A 476 -25.46 12.08 14.88
C ASN A 476 -24.68 12.82 13.77
N HIS A 477 -23.56 12.23 13.35
CA HIS A 477 -22.70 12.72 12.30
C HIS A 477 -22.77 11.75 11.13
N ASN A 478 -23.98 11.65 10.61
CA ASN A 478 -24.25 11.07 9.31
C ASN A 478 -24.11 12.23 8.34
N VAL A 479 -23.20 12.12 7.36
CA VAL A 479 -22.77 13.21 6.47
C VAL A 479 -23.89 13.71 5.51
N ARG A 480 -25.18 13.54 5.86
CA ARG A 480 -26.28 14.36 5.32
C ARG A 480 -26.20 15.83 5.74
N SER A 481 -25.34 16.18 6.71
CA SER A 481 -25.45 17.44 7.46
C SER A 481 -24.18 18.26 7.57
N LEU A 482 -23.20 18.05 6.69
CA LEU A 482 -21.95 18.81 6.64
C LEU A 482 -22.21 20.21 6.04
N GLN A 483 -23.02 21.02 6.73
CA GLN A 483 -23.54 22.28 6.22
C GLN A 483 -22.68 23.50 6.53
N ARG A 484 -21.64 23.42 7.37
CA ARG A 484 -20.72 24.56 7.59
C ARG A 484 -19.51 24.11 8.41
N GLY A 485 -18.32 24.13 7.80
CA GLY A 485 -17.04 24.10 8.52
C GLY A 485 -15.99 23.20 7.87
N PRO A 486 -14.69 23.59 7.88
CA PRO A 486 -13.61 22.71 7.49
C PRO A 486 -13.46 21.56 8.51
N SER A 487 -13.37 20.33 8.00
CA SER A 487 -13.09 19.13 8.79
C SER A 487 -11.70 19.21 9.43
N ASN A 488 -11.63 19.25 10.76
CA ASN A 488 -10.37 19.38 11.48
C ASN A 488 -9.50 18.10 11.38
N VAL A 489 -10.10 16.97 11.02
CA VAL A 489 -9.40 15.67 11.04
C VAL A 489 -8.58 15.39 9.78
N TRP A 490 -9.05 15.77 8.59
CA TRP A 490 -8.25 15.64 7.37
C TRP A 490 -6.97 16.49 7.42
N TRP A 491 -7.05 17.67 8.04
CA TRP A 491 -5.89 18.51 8.31
C TRP A 491 -4.88 17.83 9.26
N LEU A 492 -5.38 17.13 10.27
CA LEU A 492 -4.52 16.48 11.25
C LEU A 492 -3.96 15.14 10.78
N LEU A 493 -4.70 14.33 10.01
CA LEU A 493 -4.21 13.14 9.31
C LEU A 493 -2.93 13.44 8.53
N ILE A 494 -2.94 14.56 7.80
CA ILE A 494 -1.77 15.05 7.07
C ILE A 494 -0.66 15.51 8.04
N THR A 495 -1.00 16.21 9.13
CA THR A 495 -0.02 16.70 10.11
C THR A 495 0.67 15.56 10.87
N ILE A 496 -0.08 14.53 11.26
CA ILE A 496 0.38 13.37 11.98
C ILE A 496 1.23 12.49 11.07
N VAL A 497 0.71 12.14 9.89
CA VAL A 497 1.44 11.26 8.98
C VAL A 497 2.74 11.92 8.51
N THR A 498 2.75 13.22 8.22
CA THR A 498 3.98 13.95 7.86
C THR A 498 4.99 14.07 9.01
N SER A 499 4.57 13.91 10.27
CA SER A 499 5.45 13.89 11.44
C SER A 499 6.01 12.48 11.74
N THR A 500 5.25 11.41 11.49
CA THR A 500 5.73 10.02 11.53
C THR A 500 6.69 9.64 10.40
N VAL A 501 6.79 10.47 9.34
CA VAL A 501 7.82 10.36 8.27
C VAL A 501 9.25 10.76 8.76
N THR A 502 9.49 10.83 10.08
CA THR A 502 10.85 10.97 10.64
C THR A 502 11.43 9.72 11.29
N TRP A 503 10.76 8.56 11.20
CA TRP A 503 11.25 7.34 11.84
C TRP A 503 11.88 6.33 10.87
N LEU A 504 12.99 6.72 10.23
CA LEU A 504 14.05 5.81 9.74
C LEU A 504 15.42 6.52 9.60
N GLY A 505 15.60 7.70 10.22
CA GLY A 505 16.78 8.54 10.00
C GLY A 505 17.65 8.86 11.21
N ASN A 506 17.13 8.83 12.45
CA ASN A 506 17.87 9.40 13.60
C ASN A 506 18.46 8.39 14.59
N ASP A 507 17.85 7.22 14.81
CA ASP A 507 18.35 6.29 15.83
C ASP A 507 19.55 5.45 15.34
N THR A 508 19.66 5.20 14.03
CA THR A 508 20.84 4.54 13.44
C THR A 508 22.04 5.50 13.32
N VAL A 509 21.78 6.80 13.10
CA VAL A 509 22.85 7.81 13.00
C VAL A 509 23.43 8.10 14.38
N THR A 510 22.60 8.16 15.42
CA THR A 510 23.08 8.42 16.79
C THR A 510 23.85 7.24 17.37
N ALA A 511 23.47 6.00 17.05
CA ALA A 511 24.22 4.80 17.44
C ALA A 511 25.59 4.71 16.75
N ILE A 512 25.67 5.08 15.46
CA ILE A 512 26.93 5.07 14.71
C ILE A 512 27.88 6.19 15.17
N PHE A 513 27.35 7.35 15.56
CA PHE A 513 28.17 8.46 16.09
C PHE A 513 28.67 8.22 17.52
N LYS A 514 27.93 7.51 18.37
CA LYS A 514 28.40 7.12 19.72
C LYS A 514 29.50 6.06 19.67
N VAL A 515 29.44 5.12 18.72
CA VAL A 515 30.49 4.09 18.55
C VAL A 515 31.75 4.66 17.88
N LYS A 516 31.63 5.64 16.97
CA LYS A 516 32.79 6.31 16.35
C LYS A 516 33.61 7.19 17.30
N LYS A 517 33.00 7.71 18.38
CA LYS A 517 33.69 8.62 19.33
C LYS A 517 34.51 7.88 20.40
N GLN A 518 34.33 6.57 20.57
CA GLN A 518 34.99 5.80 21.63
C GLN A 518 36.12 4.86 21.17
N ARG A 519 36.43 4.74 19.87
CA ARG A 519 37.58 3.92 19.42
C ARG A 519 38.39 4.66 18.37
N GLY A 520 39.54 5.19 18.80
CA GLY A 520 40.50 5.91 17.97
C GLY A 520 40.99 5.11 16.76
N ALA A 521 41.30 5.84 15.69
CA ALA A 521 41.55 5.36 14.33
C ALA A 521 42.83 4.51 14.11
N SER A 522 43.43 3.92 15.14
CA SER A 522 44.70 3.18 15.06
C SER A 522 44.59 1.67 15.38
N SER A 523 43.42 1.15 15.75
CA SER A 523 43.27 -0.30 16.05
C SER A 523 42.69 -1.16 14.91
N LEU A 524 42.03 -0.56 13.91
CA LEU A 524 41.38 -1.29 12.82
C LEU A 524 42.35 -1.87 11.76
N ARG A 525 43.57 -1.34 11.62
CA ARG A 525 44.58 -1.93 10.71
C ARG A 525 45.23 -3.20 11.26
N ARG A 526 45.27 -3.40 12.59
CA ARG A 526 45.87 -4.60 13.21
C ARG A 526 44.93 -5.81 13.27
N HIS A 527 43.61 -5.60 13.23
CA HIS A 527 42.63 -6.70 13.20
C HIS A 527 42.44 -7.32 11.81
N HIS A 528 42.58 -6.52 10.74
CA HIS A 528 42.41 -7.00 9.36
C HIS A 528 43.60 -7.85 8.86
N LEU A 529 44.82 -7.60 9.38
CA LEU A 529 46.00 -8.42 9.06
C LEU A 529 46.07 -9.75 9.83
N ARG A 530 45.45 -9.86 11.02
CA ARG A 530 45.40 -11.12 11.77
C ARG A 530 44.33 -12.10 11.27
N LEU A 531 43.27 -11.62 10.62
CA LEU A 531 42.25 -12.49 10.01
C LEU A 531 42.75 -13.14 8.70
N LYS A 532 43.56 -12.44 7.91
CA LYS A 532 44.16 -13.00 6.67
C LYS A 532 45.20 -14.10 6.94
N ALA A 533 45.85 -14.09 8.11
CA ALA A 533 46.80 -15.14 8.50
C ALA A 533 46.15 -16.39 9.11
N ARG A 534 44.87 -16.34 9.50
CA ARG A 534 44.16 -17.48 10.13
C ARG A 534 43.24 -18.26 9.19
N VAL A 535 42.93 -17.74 8.00
CA VAL A 535 42.13 -18.45 6.98
C VAL A 535 43.02 -19.25 6.02
N GLY A 536 44.34 -18.98 5.98
CA GLY A 536 45.31 -19.71 5.18
C GLY A 536 45.87 -21.00 5.81
N PHE A 537 45.41 -21.41 7.00
CA PHE A 537 45.94 -22.58 7.72
C PHE A 537 44.87 -23.65 8.02
N MET A 538 43.71 -23.60 7.36
CA MET A 538 42.61 -24.56 7.55
C MET A 538 42.17 -25.23 6.25
N LEU A 539 43.09 -25.30 5.27
CA LEU A 539 42.98 -26.04 4.01
C LEU A 539 44.39 -26.52 3.61
N VAL A 540 44.95 -27.41 4.43
CA VAL A 540 45.94 -28.44 4.06
C VAL A 540 45.44 -29.74 4.67
#